data_AF-A0A3A0AEA6-F1
#
_entry.id   AF-A0A3A0AEA6-F1
#
_cell.length_a   1.000
_cell.length_b   1.000
_cell.length_c   1.000
_cell.angle_alpha   90.00
_cell.angle_beta   90.00
_cell.angle_gamma   90.00
#
_symmetry.space_group_name_H-M   'P 1'
#
loop_
_entity.id
_entity.type
_entity.pdbx_description
1 polymer ?
#
loop_
_entity_poly.entity_id
_entity_poly.type
_entity_poly.pdbx_seq_one_letter_code
_entity_poly.pdbx_strand_id
1 'polypeptide(L)'
;MTRFGRLLLLVLLASGALLVSTPAKPANAAEQDLRWPRYFDETGFWVQGPFREYWESRGGLFIFGYPITAVFKDDGLYKQYFERAIFEWHPEYAGTENEVLLQRLGAIRTQDRINEIPFRPINVLPDENCDFYPETGHRLCFGFRTYWNTYGGLSNFGYPLSEEFTERNDPPPAGDGNEYTVQYFERARFEYHPEYAGTPYETLLGLLGSEYLARNPVHPSVTERQPPDMPPSDPTTGLHYGPHVGYGFNIAWRGDEQAGPFHQQTMEKVTEAGFSWVRIQITWRDAEPQPGQYHVAHIDRIVEQARADNVRIMASILKAPTWATGDGTDGIPANAEPFENFMRVLADRYRGKIDAYEIWNEQNLAFETSGNVDIGRYVNILKAGYRGVKAADPDAVVVFGGLTPTGVNDPSIAIDDAVYLQQIYDWNDGEIKRYYDVLGAHPGSNSNSPDQFWPDNPGNYGWSDHRSFYFRRIEDLRAIMVAEGEGHKQIWLTEFGWTTLNPAPGYEYGQYISEQLQAEYLVRAFEIAKHEWPYIGVMFVWNLNFAVTVDAGDEKGPWGVLRSDWSSRPAYDALKAMPK
;
A
#
# COMPACT_ATOMS: atom_id res chain seq x y z
N MET A 1 -32.78 -36.21 37.24
CA MET A 1 -34.16 -36.59 36.88
C MET A 1 -35.12 -35.91 37.85
N THR A 2 -36.07 -35.15 37.30
CA THR A 2 -37.38 -34.69 37.84
C THR A 2 -37.46 -33.94 39.18
N ARG A 3 -38.23 -32.85 39.35
CA ARG A 3 -39.00 -31.95 38.47
C ARG A 3 -39.48 -30.75 39.34
N PHE A 4 -39.29 -29.54 38.81
CA PHE A 4 -40.20 -28.37 38.77
C PHE A 4 -41.14 -28.00 39.92
N GLY A 5 -41.04 -26.72 40.35
CA GLY A 5 -42.13 -25.91 40.91
C GLY A 5 -42.25 -24.55 40.18
N ARG A 6 -43.41 -24.30 39.55
CA ARG A 6 -43.97 -22.99 39.15
C ARG A 6 -44.66 -22.37 40.39
N LEU A 7 -44.85 -21.06 40.61
CA LEU A 7 -45.68 -20.13 39.82
C LEU A 7 -45.70 -18.71 40.49
N LEU A 8 -45.68 -17.67 39.64
CA LEU A 8 -46.16 -16.27 39.73
C LEU A 8 -46.55 -15.58 41.07
N LEU A 9 -46.15 -14.30 41.26
CA LEU A 9 -47.02 -13.11 41.11
C LEU A 9 -46.25 -11.75 41.13
N LEU A 10 -46.57 -10.88 40.16
CA LEU A 10 -46.60 -9.39 40.07
C LEU A 10 -45.93 -8.52 41.18
N VAL A 11 -45.26 -7.40 40.89
CA VAL A 11 -45.85 -6.09 40.50
C VAL A 11 -44.79 -5.11 39.91
N LEU A 12 -45.22 -4.42 38.85
CA LEU A 12 -44.83 -3.12 38.24
C LEU A 12 -43.67 -2.28 38.85
N LEU A 13 -42.80 -1.76 37.98
CA LEU A 13 -42.90 -0.37 37.48
C LEU A 13 -41.94 -0.14 36.28
N ALA A 14 -42.54 0.20 35.15
CA ALA A 14 -41.86 0.57 33.92
C ALA A 14 -41.36 2.01 34.01
N SER A 15 -40.06 2.21 33.76
CA SER A 15 -39.52 3.46 33.22
C SER A 15 -38.87 3.09 31.89
N GLY A 16 -39.60 3.34 30.81
CA GLY A 16 -39.14 3.11 29.45
C GLY A 16 -38.11 4.16 29.06
N ALA A 17 -36.84 3.79 29.11
CA ALA A 17 -35.86 4.37 28.20
C ALA A 17 -35.96 3.58 26.90
N LEU A 18 -36.60 4.18 25.90
CA LEU A 18 -36.45 3.77 24.50
C LEU A 18 -34.99 3.99 24.12
N LEU A 19 -34.16 2.96 24.31
CA LEU A 19 -32.93 2.81 23.53
C LEU A 19 -33.38 2.62 22.09
N VAL A 20 -33.40 3.73 21.35
CA VAL A 20 -33.37 3.66 19.89
C VAL A 20 -32.05 2.97 19.59
N SER A 21 -32.11 1.67 19.29
CA SER A 21 -31.00 0.95 18.72
C SER A 21 -30.69 1.65 17.40
N THR A 22 -29.61 2.43 17.39
CA THR A 22 -28.99 2.83 16.15
C THR A 22 -28.75 1.54 15.36
N PRO A 23 -29.22 1.44 14.10
CA PRO A 23 -28.81 0.32 13.27
C PRO A 23 -27.28 0.32 13.27
N ALA A 24 -26.68 -0.82 13.60
CA ALA A 24 -25.25 -1.00 13.51
C ALA A 24 -24.82 -0.49 12.14
N LYS A 25 -23.87 0.46 12.14
CA LYS A 25 -23.21 0.93 10.93
C LYS A 25 -22.79 -0.35 10.17
N PRO A 26 -23.18 -0.54 8.90
CA PRO A 26 -22.60 -1.63 8.13
C PRO A 26 -21.08 -1.50 8.26
N ALA A 27 -20.38 -2.63 8.41
CA ALA A 27 -18.92 -2.67 8.33
C ALA A 27 -18.55 -2.15 6.93
N ASN A 28 -18.41 -0.83 6.82
CA ASN A 28 -18.02 -0.18 5.59
C ASN A 28 -16.57 -0.57 5.33
N ALA A 29 -16.28 -0.82 4.04
CA ALA A 29 -14.97 -0.93 3.43
C ALA A 29 -13.86 -0.36 4.31
N ALA A 30 -12.84 -1.18 4.61
CA ALA A 30 -11.62 -0.78 5.31
C ALA A 30 -11.31 0.69 5.03
N GLU A 31 -11.18 1.51 6.09
CA GLU A 31 -10.83 2.94 5.97
C GLU A 31 -9.69 3.06 4.96
N GLN A 32 -10.03 3.43 3.72
CA GLN A 32 -9.04 3.52 2.67
C GLN A 32 -8.08 4.60 3.11
N ASP A 33 -6.79 4.29 3.13
CA ASP A 33 -5.75 5.29 3.31
C ASP A 33 -5.90 6.29 2.16
N LEU A 34 -6.53 7.43 2.45
CA LEU A 34 -6.84 8.45 1.45
C LEU A 34 -5.57 9.09 0.89
N ARG A 35 -4.38 8.77 1.42
CA ARG A 35 -3.10 9.22 0.89
C ARG A 35 -2.51 8.29 -0.16
N TRP A 36 -3.10 7.11 -0.41
CA TRP A 36 -2.54 6.22 -1.44
C TRP A 36 -2.73 6.73 -2.86
N PRO A 37 -1.78 6.46 -3.77
CA PRO A 37 -1.92 6.81 -5.16
C PRO A 37 -3.17 6.20 -5.79
N ARG A 38 -3.91 7.05 -6.49
CA ARG A 38 -4.95 6.67 -7.44
C ARG A 38 -4.57 7.17 -8.81
N TYR A 39 -4.58 6.27 -9.79
CA TYR A 39 -4.44 6.62 -11.18
C TYR A 39 -5.81 6.94 -11.80
N PHE A 40 -5.83 7.93 -12.69
CA PHE A 40 -7.01 8.30 -13.46
C PHE A 40 -6.77 7.98 -14.94
N ASP A 41 -7.38 6.92 -15.45
CA ASP A 41 -7.24 6.48 -16.85
C ASP A 41 -7.73 7.54 -17.85
N GLU A 42 -8.62 8.43 -17.45
CA GLU A 42 -9.18 9.48 -18.29
C GLU A 42 -8.11 10.48 -18.71
N THR A 43 -7.27 10.91 -17.78
CA THR A 43 -6.25 11.94 -18.00
C THR A 43 -4.83 11.41 -17.97
N GLY A 44 -4.61 10.23 -17.41
CA GLY A 44 -3.32 9.58 -17.30
C GLY A 44 -2.43 10.14 -16.17
N PHE A 45 -3.02 10.57 -15.06
CA PHE A 45 -2.26 11.12 -13.92
C PHE A 45 -2.59 10.42 -12.61
N TRP A 46 -1.58 10.37 -11.75
CA TRP A 46 -1.73 9.93 -10.37
C TRP A 46 -2.10 11.10 -9.46
N VAL A 47 -2.93 10.84 -8.46
CA VAL A 47 -3.11 11.70 -7.30
C VAL A 47 -2.75 10.89 -6.08
N GLN A 48 -1.88 11.42 -5.21
CA GLN A 48 -1.34 10.70 -4.06
C GLN A 48 -1.08 11.66 -2.88
N GLY A 49 -0.76 11.09 -1.73
CA GLY A 49 -0.37 11.82 -0.54
C GLY A 49 -1.46 12.78 -0.03
N PRO A 50 -1.05 13.91 0.56
CA PRO A 50 -1.94 14.99 0.98
C PRO A 50 -2.87 15.50 -0.13
N PHE A 51 -2.43 15.53 -1.40
CA PHE A 51 -3.31 15.95 -2.50
C PHE A 51 -4.46 14.98 -2.73
N ARG A 52 -4.20 13.67 -2.59
CA ARG A 52 -5.25 12.65 -2.71
C ARG A 52 -6.25 12.75 -1.56
N GLU A 53 -5.74 12.88 -0.34
CA GLU A 53 -6.58 13.01 0.85
C GLU A 53 -7.47 14.25 0.76
N TYR A 54 -6.89 15.38 0.34
CA TYR A 54 -7.63 16.61 0.13
C TYR A 54 -8.69 16.45 -0.96
N TRP A 55 -8.33 15.85 -2.10
CA TRP A 55 -9.27 15.62 -3.20
C TRP A 55 -10.46 14.78 -2.75
N GLU A 56 -10.23 13.63 -2.11
CA GLU A 56 -11.32 12.72 -1.66
C GLU A 56 -12.18 13.35 -0.56
N SER A 57 -11.57 14.03 0.40
CA SER A 57 -12.29 14.60 1.55
C SER A 57 -13.04 15.90 1.23
N ARG A 58 -12.69 16.62 0.15
CA ARG A 58 -13.23 17.95 -0.17
C ARG A 58 -14.14 18.00 -1.40
N GLY A 59 -14.59 16.84 -1.89
CA GLY A 59 -15.64 16.74 -2.94
C GLY A 59 -15.19 16.12 -4.27
N GLY A 60 -13.93 15.72 -4.36
CA GLY A 60 -13.38 14.88 -5.42
C GLY A 60 -13.69 15.37 -6.83
N LEU A 61 -14.11 14.43 -7.67
CA LEU A 61 -14.38 14.68 -9.09
C LEU A 61 -15.44 15.77 -9.30
N PHE A 62 -16.46 15.82 -8.43
CA PHE A 62 -17.56 16.77 -8.53
C PHE A 62 -17.11 18.22 -8.33
N ILE A 63 -16.14 18.46 -7.44
CA ILE A 63 -15.65 19.81 -7.11
C ILE A 63 -14.38 20.17 -7.89
N PHE A 64 -13.39 19.27 -7.96
CA PHE A 64 -12.08 19.61 -8.51
C PHE A 64 -11.88 19.14 -9.96
N GLY A 65 -12.66 18.15 -10.39
CA GLY A 65 -12.45 17.49 -11.68
C GLY A 65 -11.26 16.52 -11.65
N TYR A 66 -10.85 16.07 -12.84
CA TYR A 66 -9.70 15.19 -13.00
C TYR A 66 -8.37 15.93 -12.80
N PRO A 67 -7.31 15.24 -12.33
CA PRO A 67 -5.95 15.77 -12.41
C PRO A 67 -5.54 15.95 -13.88
N ILE A 68 -4.89 17.07 -14.20
CA ILE A 68 -4.43 17.41 -15.57
C ILE A 68 -2.91 17.60 -15.66
N THR A 69 -2.21 17.40 -14.55
CA THR A 69 -0.75 17.40 -14.48
C THR A 69 -0.23 16.35 -13.49
N ALA A 70 1.05 16.00 -13.63
CA ALA A 70 1.83 15.43 -12.54
C ALA A 70 2.00 16.44 -11.39
N VAL A 71 2.47 15.98 -10.23
CA VAL A 71 2.96 16.88 -9.17
C VAL A 71 4.29 17.49 -9.61
N PHE A 72 4.42 18.81 -9.52
CA PHE A 72 5.64 19.52 -9.91
C PHE A 72 5.89 20.70 -8.98
N LYS A 73 7.12 21.23 -9.01
CA LYS A 73 7.48 22.39 -8.19
C LYS A 73 7.32 23.68 -9.00
N ASP A 74 6.59 24.63 -8.42
CA ASP A 74 6.30 25.94 -9.00
C ASP A 74 6.22 26.99 -7.89
N ASP A 75 6.92 28.13 -8.08
CA ASP A 75 7.06 29.18 -7.07
C ASP A 75 7.46 28.69 -5.66
N GLY A 76 8.29 27.64 -5.60
CA GLY A 76 8.80 27.09 -4.35
C GLY A 76 7.89 26.09 -3.66
N LEU A 77 6.65 25.93 -4.11
CA LEU A 77 5.67 24.97 -3.59
C LEU A 77 5.53 23.78 -4.54
N TYR A 78 5.18 22.62 -4.00
CA TYR A 78 4.69 21.53 -4.84
C TYR A 78 3.23 21.80 -5.19
N LYS A 79 2.90 21.65 -6.47
CA LYS A 79 1.57 21.88 -7.00
C LYS A 79 1.10 20.72 -7.86
N GLN A 80 -0.20 20.52 -7.91
CA GLN A 80 -0.85 19.68 -8.90
C GLN A 80 -2.10 20.39 -9.42
N TYR A 81 -2.26 20.38 -10.74
CA TYR A 81 -3.37 21.06 -11.39
C TYR A 81 -4.48 20.04 -11.65
N PHE A 82 -5.70 20.46 -11.38
CA PHE A 82 -6.94 19.77 -11.68
C PHE A 82 -7.76 20.61 -12.65
N GLU A 83 -8.77 20.05 -13.30
CA GLU A 83 -9.58 20.78 -14.28
C GLU A 83 -10.17 22.09 -13.71
N ARG A 84 -10.56 22.09 -12.43
CA ARG A 84 -11.25 23.24 -11.79
C ARG A 84 -10.41 23.97 -10.74
N ALA A 85 -9.24 23.46 -10.36
CA ALA A 85 -8.46 23.98 -9.25
C ALA A 85 -6.96 23.71 -9.38
N ILE A 86 -6.14 24.45 -8.62
CA ILE A 86 -4.72 24.15 -8.42
C ILE A 86 -4.49 23.94 -6.93
N PHE A 87 -3.92 22.79 -6.59
CA PHE A 87 -3.59 22.43 -5.22
C PHE A 87 -2.14 22.83 -4.94
N GLU A 88 -1.90 23.43 -3.79
CA GLU A 88 -0.59 23.86 -3.29
C GLU A 88 -0.32 23.15 -1.97
N TRP A 89 0.83 22.47 -1.86
CA TRP A 89 1.23 21.80 -0.63
C TRP A 89 2.06 22.72 0.26
N HIS A 90 1.65 22.84 1.52
CA HIS A 90 2.25 23.71 2.53
C HIS A 90 2.87 22.88 3.65
N PRO A 91 4.19 22.59 3.61
CA PRO A 91 4.86 21.75 4.60
C PRO A 91 4.74 22.27 6.03
N GLU A 92 4.66 23.58 6.21
CA GLU A 92 4.47 24.23 7.52
C GLU A 92 3.15 23.86 8.21
N TYR A 93 2.19 23.32 7.45
CA TYR A 93 0.87 22.90 7.92
C TYR A 93 0.67 21.38 7.83
N ALA A 94 1.75 20.60 7.67
CA ALA A 94 1.69 19.15 7.55
C ALA A 94 0.88 18.50 8.70
N GLY A 95 -0.06 17.62 8.35
CA GLY A 95 -0.95 16.95 9.31
C GLY A 95 -2.14 17.79 9.79
N THR A 96 -2.37 18.98 9.21
CA THR A 96 -3.52 19.82 9.51
C THR A 96 -4.44 19.96 8.29
N GLU A 97 -5.64 20.50 8.49
CA GLU A 97 -6.58 20.75 7.38
C GLU A 97 -6.07 21.76 6.33
N ASN A 98 -5.01 22.52 6.67
CA ASN A 98 -4.38 23.51 5.81
C ASN A 98 -3.09 23.00 5.15
N GLU A 99 -2.78 21.70 5.28
CA GLU A 99 -1.64 21.06 4.61
C GLU A 99 -1.70 21.24 3.08
N VAL A 100 -2.92 21.27 2.53
CA VAL A 100 -3.19 21.59 1.12
C VAL A 100 -4.10 22.80 1.05
N LEU A 101 -3.70 23.81 0.28
CA LEU A 101 -4.49 25.00 0.00
C LEU A 101 -4.75 25.10 -1.50
N LEU A 102 -5.84 25.78 -1.85
CA LEU A 102 -6.18 26.05 -3.24
C LEU A 102 -5.69 27.42 -3.66
N GLN A 103 -5.02 27.47 -4.80
CA GLN A 103 -4.67 28.73 -5.44
C GLN A 103 -5.94 29.53 -5.74
N ARG A 104 -5.90 30.85 -5.55
CA ARG A 104 -7.05 31.76 -5.72
C ARG A 104 -7.31 32.07 -7.20
N LEU A 105 -7.61 31.03 -7.98
CA LEU A 105 -7.76 31.12 -9.44
C LEU A 105 -8.84 32.10 -9.88
N GLY A 106 -9.95 32.19 -9.14
CA GLY A 106 -10.99 33.14 -9.46
C GLY A 106 -10.52 34.59 -9.27
N ALA A 107 -9.82 34.88 -8.17
CA ALA A 107 -9.20 36.20 -7.97
C ALA A 107 -8.17 36.54 -9.04
N ILE A 108 -7.32 35.57 -9.44
CA ILE A 108 -6.35 35.76 -10.53
C ILE A 108 -7.08 36.08 -11.85
N ARG A 109 -8.14 35.33 -12.17
CA ARG A 109 -8.90 35.49 -13.41
C ARG A 109 -9.63 36.83 -13.50
N THR A 110 -9.94 37.45 -12.36
CA THR A 110 -10.74 38.68 -12.26
C THR A 110 -9.93 39.91 -11.85
N GLN A 111 -8.61 39.79 -11.66
CA GLN A 111 -7.76 40.89 -11.17
C GLN A 111 -7.88 42.16 -12.02
N ASP A 112 -7.99 42.01 -13.35
CA ASP A 112 -8.08 43.12 -14.31
C ASP A 112 -9.54 43.54 -14.60
N ARG A 113 -10.51 42.92 -13.91
CA ARG A 113 -11.95 43.08 -14.16
C ARG A 113 -12.68 43.84 -13.06
N ILE A 114 -11.99 44.28 -11.99
CA ILE A 114 -12.59 44.95 -10.82
C ILE A 114 -13.44 46.19 -11.15
N ASN A 115 -13.19 46.82 -12.31
CA ASN A 115 -13.95 47.98 -12.77
C ASN A 115 -15.19 47.63 -13.61
N GLU A 116 -15.38 46.37 -14.00
CA GLU A 116 -16.61 45.90 -14.67
C GLU A 116 -17.77 45.85 -13.67
N ILE A 117 -18.99 46.09 -14.15
CA ILE A 117 -20.18 46.22 -13.29
C ILE A 117 -20.35 45.04 -12.31
N PRO A 118 -20.23 43.76 -12.72
CA PRO A 118 -20.42 42.64 -11.81
C PRO A 118 -19.41 42.56 -10.66
N PHE A 119 -18.20 43.10 -10.83
CA PHE A 119 -17.10 42.99 -9.86
C PHE A 119 -16.95 44.21 -8.95
N ARG A 120 -17.85 45.19 -9.08
CA ARG A 120 -17.87 46.35 -8.19
C ARG A 120 -18.59 45.99 -6.89
N PRO A 121 -18.01 46.30 -5.72
CA PRO A 121 -18.67 46.10 -4.44
C PRO A 121 -20.02 46.82 -4.39
N ILE A 122 -21.01 46.13 -3.85
CA ILE A 122 -22.35 46.68 -3.62
C ILE A 122 -22.54 47.01 -2.13
N ASN A 123 -23.50 47.90 -1.86
CA ASN A 123 -23.91 48.21 -0.49
C ASN A 123 -25.39 47.88 -0.36
N VAL A 124 -25.68 46.69 0.18
CA VAL A 124 -27.03 46.15 0.33
C VAL A 124 -27.23 45.60 1.74
N LEU A 125 -28.47 45.69 2.23
CA LEU A 125 -28.86 45.09 3.51
C LEU A 125 -29.04 43.56 3.35
N PRO A 126 -28.90 42.78 4.43
CA PRO A 126 -29.15 41.35 4.42
C PRO A 126 -30.56 40.99 3.88
N ASP A 127 -30.63 39.96 3.04
CA ASP A 127 -31.85 39.43 2.42
C ASP A 127 -32.00 37.97 2.84
N GLU A 128 -33.22 37.49 3.11
CA GLU A 128 -33.44 36.08 3.51
C GLU A 128 -32.91 35.08 2.45
N ASN A 129 -32.91 35.49 1.18
CA ASN A 129 -32.45 34.68 0.07
C ASN A 129 -30.96 34.87 -0.26
N CYS A 130 -30.27 35.82 0.38
CA CYS A 130 -28.88 36.15 0.05
C CYS A 130 -28.02 36.51 1.26
N ASP A 131 -26.83 35.94 1.29
CA ASP A 131 -25.81 36.30 2.27
C ASP A 131 -24.93 37.42 1.69
N PHE A 132 -24.70 38.49 2.46
CA PHE A 132 -23.79 39.57 2.09
C PHE A 132 -22.45 39.40 2.81
N TYR A 133 -21.36 39.48 2.05
CA TYR A 133 -20.00 39.28 2.55
C TYR A 133 -19.26 40.63 2.61
N PRO A 134 -19.16 41.26 3.79
CA PRO A 134 -18.52 42.57 3.92
C PRO A 134 -17.02 42.55 3.57
N GLU A 135 -16.36 41.39 3.60
CA GLU A 135 -14.96 41.21 3.25
C GLU A 135 -14.67 41.56 1.79
N THR A 136 -15.63 41.31 0.89
CA THR A 136 -15.51 41.60 -0.54
C THR A 136 -16.55 42.58 -1.05
N GLY A 137 -17.61 42.82 -0.28
CA GLY A 137 -18.74 43.69 -0.65
C GLY A 137 -19.66 43.07 -1.69
N HIS A 138 -19.73 41.74 -1.76
CA HIS A 138 -20.57 40.99 -2.70
C HIS A 138 -21.60 40.13 -1.98
N ARG A 139 -22.69 39.79 -2.67
CA ARG A 139 -23.73 38.89 -2.15
C ARG A 139 -23.76 37.55 -2.88
N LEU A 140 -24.27 36.54 -2.21
CA LEU A 140 -24.46 35.20 -2.73
C LEU A 140 -25.90 34.78 -2.54
N CYS A 141 -26.57 34.40 -3.63
CA CYS A 141 -28.02 34.19 -3.64
C CYS A 141 -28.43 32.81 -4.15
N PHE A 142 -29.66 32.41 -3.81
CA PHE A 142 -30.39 31.29 -4.44
C PHE A 142 -29.54 30.02 -4.64
N GLY A 143 -29.49 29.48 -5.86
CA GLY A 143 -28.83 28.21 -6.18
C GLY A 143 -27.33 28.22 -5.85
N PHE A 144 -26.62 29.30 -6.18
CA PHE A 144 -25.20 29.44 -5.86
C PHE A 144 -24.95 29.51 -4.35
N ARG A 145 -25.83 30.16 -3.59
CA ARG A 145 -25.80 30.13 -2.12
C ARG A 145 -25.98 28.72 -1.57
N THR A 146 -26.97 27.98 -2.07
CA THR A 146 -27.20 26.60 -1.66
C THR A 146 -25.99 25.72 -1.96
N TYR A 147 -25.42 25.86 -3.16
CA TYR A 147 -24.25 25.11 -3.59
C TYR A 147 -23.03 25.41 -2.70
N TRP A 148 -22.72 26.69 -2.49
CA TRP A 148 -21.59 27.11 -1.64
C TRP A 148 -21.72 26.55 -0.21
N ASN A 149 -22.90 26.66 0.40
CA ASN A 149 -23.15 26.17 1.76
C ASN A 149 -23.05 24.64 1.87
N THR A 150 -23.38 23.91 0.80
CA THR A 150 -23.43 22.45 0.81
C THR A 150 -22.07 21.82 0.53
N TYR A 151 -21.25 22.40 -0.36
CA TYR A 151 -20.08 21.73 -0.95
C TYR A 151 -18.71 22.30 -0.52
N GLY A 152 -18.65 22.98 0.61
CA GLY A 152 -17.37 23.33 1.28
C GLY A 152 -17.14 24.81 1.54
N GLY A 153 -18.05 25.67 1.07
CA GLY A 153 -18.10 27.09 1.38
C GLY A 153 -16.75 27.80 1.29
N LEU A 154 -16.39 28.49 2.38
CA LEU A 154 -15.19 29.34 2.43
C LEU A 154 -13.90 28.56 2.13
N SER A 155 -13.80 27.31 2.63
CA SER A 155 -12.60 26.50 2.48
C SER A 155 -12.31 26.11 1.03
N ASN A 156 -13.35 25.76 0.27
CA ASN A 156 -13.21 25.32 -1.13
C ASN A 156 -13.26 26.50 -2.11
N PHE A 157 -14.15 27.47 -1.88
CA PHE A 157 -14.48 28.48 -2.89
C PHE A 157 -13.95 29.87 -2.54
N GLY A 158 -13.78 30.16 -1.25
CA GLY A 158 -13.53 31.52 -0.77
C GLY A 158 -14.76 32.42 -0.84
N TYR A 159 -14.54 33.72 -0.66
CA TYR A 159 -15.58 34.74 -0.73
C TYR A 159 -16.02 35.03 -2.17
N PRO A 160 -17.28 35.45 -2.41
CA PRO A 160 -17.72 35.92 -3.72
C PRO A 160 -16.97 37.20 -4.12
N LEU A 161 -16.62 37.31 -5.39
CA LEU A 161 -15.88 38.43 -6.00
C LEU A 161 -16.69 39.17 -7.07
N SER A 162 -17.86 38.67 -7.41
CA SER A 162 -18.77 39.31 -8.36
C SER A 162 -20.21 39.07 -7.95
N GLU A 163 -21.12 39.84 -8.52
CA GLU A 163 -22.53 39.46 -8.66
C GLU A 163 -22.69 38.39 -9.76
N GLU A 164 -23.88 37.80 -9.87
CA GLU A 164 -24.23 36.88 -10.96
C GLU A 164 -24.34 37.65 -12.30
N PHE A 165 -23.73 37.14 -13.36
CA PHE A 165 -23.80 37.74 -14.71
C PHE A 165 -23.57 36.69 -15.80
N THR A 166 -23.85 37.03 -17.05
CA THR A 166 -23.67 36.12 -18.18
C THR A 166 -22.25 36.19 -18.74
N GLU A 167 -21.57 35.04 -18.86
CA GLU A 167 -20.24 34.94 -19.45
C GLU A 167 -20.16 33.73 -20.38
N ARG A 168 -19.36 33.85 -21.44
CA ARG A 168 -19.02 32.75 -22.35
C ARG A 168 -17.71 32.12 -21.91
N ASN A 169 -17.71 30.81 -21.71
CA ASN A 169 -16.51 30.03 -21.42
C ASN A 169 -15.54 30.02 -22.61
N ASP A 170 -14.26 29.79 -22.34
CA ASP A 170 -13.29 29.56 -23.40
C ASP A 170 -13.70 28.37 -24.28
N PRO A 171 -13.32 28.33 -25.57
CA PRO A 171 -13.55 27.17 -26.40
C PRO A 171 -12.68 25.97 -25.94
N PRO A 172 -13.00 24.74 -26.40
CA PRO A 172 -12.16 23.58 -26.15
C PRO A 172 -10.70 23.82 -26.58
N PRO A 173 -9.71 23.28 -25.83
CA PRO A 173 -9.86 22.36 -24.69
C PRO A 173 -10.01 23.03 -23.32
N ALA A 174 -9.95 24.37 -23.22
CA ALA A 174 -9.94 25.07 -21.93
C ALA A 174 -11.35 25.26 -21.33
N GLY A 175 -12.39 25.18 -22.16
CA GLY A 175 -13.80 25.19 -21.76
C GLY A 175 -14.65 24.55 -22.85
N ASP A 176 -15.94 24.86 -22.88
CA ASP A 176 -16.90 24.31 -23.84
C ASP A 176 -17.41 25.35 -24.87
N GLY A 177 -17.02 26.62 -24.75
CA GLY A 177 -17.45 27.72 -25.62
C GLY A 177 -18.90 28.18 -25.43
N ASN A 178 -19.62 27.61 -24.46
CA ASN A 178 -21.01 27.94 -24.17
C ASN A 178 -21.13 29.16 -23.26
N GLU A 179 -22.34 29.68 -23.13
CA GLU A 179 -22.65 30.87 -22.35
C GLU A 179 -23.51 30.50 -21.15
N TYR A 180 -23.09 30.95 -19.96
CA TYR A 180 -23.69 30.58 -18.68
C TYR A 180 -23.95 31.81 -17.83
N THR A 181 -24.91 31.71 -16.91
CA THR A 181 -24.93 32.61 -15.75
C THR A 181 -23.85 32.14 -14.79
N VAL A 182 -22.93 33.04 -14.45
CA VAL A 182 -21.76 32.74 -13.64
C VAL A 182 -21.64 33.69 -12.45
N GLN A 183 -20.93 33.24 -11.42
CA GLN A 183 -20.45 34.08 -10.34
C GLN A 183 -19.02 33.67 -9.96
N TYR A 184 -18.14 34.65 -9.80
CA TYR A 184 -16.76 34.42 -9.40
C TYR A 184 -16.61 34.44 -7.88
N PHE A 185 -15.76 33.54 -7.38
CA PHE A 185 -15.31 33.46 -6.01
C PHE A 185 -13.78 33.51 -6.00
N GLU A 186 -13.15 33.61 -4.83
CA GLU A 186 -11.68 33.67 -4.77
C GLU A 186 -11.00 32.49 -5.45
N ARG A 187 -11.56 31.28 -5.36
CA ARG A 187 -10.95 30.02 -5.84
C ARG A 187 -11.70 29.35 -6.98
N ALA A 188 -12.92 29.78 -7.28
CA ALA A 188 -13.81 29.09 -8.23
C ALA A 188 -14.66 30.07 -9.07
N ARG A 189 -15.22 29.56 -10.17
CA ARG A 189 -16.32 30.18 -10.92
C ARG A 189 -17.49 29.21 -10.91
N PHE A 190 -18.64 29.64 -10.41
CA PHE A 190 -19.87 28.83 -10.46
C PHE A 190 -20.58 29.10 -11.77
N GLU A 191 -21.19 28.07 -12.34
CA GLU A 191 -21.90 28.09 -13.62
C GLU A 191 -23.27 27.45 -13.44
N TYR A 192 -24.32 28.15 -13.88
CA TYR A 192 -25.69 27.67 -13.82
C TYR A 192 -26.05 26.86 -15.08
N HIS A 193 -26.47 25.61 -14.87
CA HIS A 193 -26.84 24.66 -15.91
C HIS A 193 -28.34 24.32 -15.83
N PRO A 194 -29.22 25.06 -16.52
CA PRO A 194 -30.67 24.85 -16.45
C PRO A 194 -31.11 23.47 -16.95
N GLU A 195 -30.33 22.83 -17.82
CA GLU A 195 -30.56 21.46 -18.30
C GLU A 195 -30.51 20.41 -17.18
N TYR A 196 -29.91 20.75 -16.04
CA TYR A 196 -29.78 19.89 -14.87
C TYR A 196 -30.63 20.35 -13.67
N ALA A 197 -31.63 21.20 -13.92
CA ALA A 197 -32.49 21.77 -12.88
C ALA A 197 -33.05 20.70 -11.91
N GLY A 198 -32.92 20.95 -10.61
CA GLY A 198 -33.36 20.04 -9.55
C GLY A 198 -32.40 18.87 -9.26
N THR A 199 -31.22 18.85 -9.88
CA THR A 199 -30.15 17.90 -9.57
C THR A 199 -28.94 18.62 -8.95
N PRO A 200 -28.01 17.91 -8.30
CA PRO A 200 -26.75 18.52 -7.84
C PRO A 200 -25.92 19.20 -8.94
N TYR A 201 -26.13 18.83 -10.21
CA TYR A 201 -25.40 19.37 -11.36
C TYR A 201 -26.02 20.65 -11.92
N GLU A 202 -27.10 21.18 -11.33
CA GLU A 202 -27.66 22.49 -11.70
C GLU A 202 -26.67 23.63 -11.50
N THR A 203 -25.72 23.48 -10.56
CA THR A 203 -24.54 24.34 -10.45
C THR A 203 -23.29 23.47 -10.63
N LEU A 204 -22.46 23.84 -11.59
CA LEU A 204 -21.15 23.25 -11.81
C LEU A 204 -20.07 24.31 -11.63
N LEU A 205 -18.81 23.86 -11.49
CA LEU A 205 -17.68 24.77 -11.49
C LEU A 205 -17.06 24.84 -12.88
N GLY A 206 -16.75 26.06 -13.29
CA GLY A 206 -15.94 26.35 -14.46
C GLY A 206 -14.54 25.77 -14.36
N LEU A 207 -13.94 25.49 -15.51
CA LEU A 207 -12.66 24.79 -15.63
C LEU A 207 -11.46 25.75 -15.41
N LEU A 208 -11.47 26.52 -14.31
CA LEU A 208 -10.46 27.54 -14.06
C LEU A 208 -9.04 26.98 -14.02
N GLY A 209 -8.84 25.72 -13.62
CA GLY A 209 -7.53 25.06 -13.65
C GLY A 209 -7.05 24.79 -15.07
N SER A 210 -7.92 24.25 -15.94
CA SER A 210 -7.64 24.08 -17.37
C SER A 210 -7.42 25.42 -18.08
N GLU A 211 -8.24 26.42 -17.79
CA GLU A 211 -8.09 27.80 -18.30
C GLU A 211 -6.77 28.43 -17.89
N TYR A 212 -6.34 28.20 -16.65
CA TYR A 212 -5.07 28.71 -16.13
C TYR A 212 -3.88 28.02 -16.82
N LEU A 213 -3.90 26.69 -16.94
CA LEU A 213 -2.86 25.92 -17.63
C LEU A 213 -2.70 26.33 -19.09
N ALA A 214 -3.82 26.57 -19.80
CA ALA A 214 -3.79 27.02 -21.19
C ALA A 214 -3.11 28.39 -21.36
N ARG A 215 -3.22 29.28 -20.36
CA ARG A 215 -2.62 30.62 -20.37
C ARG A 215 -1.19 30.65 -19.81
N ASN A 216 -0.88 29.72 -18.93
CA ASN A 216 0.39 29.60 -18.22
C ASN A 216 0.94 28.18 -18.42
N PRO A 217 1.43 27.86 -19.63
CA PRO A 217 1.89 26.52 -19.93
C PRO A 217 3.11 26.16 -19.07
N VAL A 218 3.05 24.96 -18.49
CA VAL A 218 4.16 24.37 -17.73
C VAL A 218 5.06 23.53 -18.65
N HIS A 219 6.17 23.03 -18.12
CA HIS A 219 7.07 22.17 -18.89
C HIS A 219 6.33 20.92 -19.41
N PRO A 220 6.51 20.48 -20.68
CA PRO A 220 5.73 19.39 -21.26
C PRO A 220 5.73 18.07 -20.47
N SER A 221 6.82 17.75 -19.78
CA SER A 221 6.93 16.55 -18.94
C SER A 221 5.93 16.54 -17.77
N VAL A 222 5.41 17.70 -17.37
CA VAL A 222 4.41 17.84 -16.31
C VAL A 222 3.00 17.48 -16.82
N THR A 223 2.78 17.63 -18.12
CA THR A 223 1.50 17.35 -18.81
C THR A 223 1.52 16.04 -19.61
N GLU A 224 2.61 15.28 -19.53
CA GLU A 224 2.72 13.97 -20.17
C GLU A 224 2.04 12.90 -19.30
N ARG A 225 1.31 11.98 -19.94
CA ARG A 225 0.63 10.87 -19.24
C ARG A 225 1.66 10.01 -18.50
N GLN A 226 1.35 9.68 -17.27
CA GLN A 226 2.18 8.87 -16.40
C GLN A 226 1.89 7.37 -16.59
N PRO A 227 2.89 6.50 -16.35
CA PRO A 227 2.68 5.05 -16.40
C PRO A 227 1.66 4.59 -15.34
N PRO A 228 0.67 3.73 -15.69
CA PRO A 228 -0.38 3.25 -14.77
C PRO A 228 0.09 2.14 -13.81
N ASP A 229 1.24 1.52 -14.09
CA ASP A 229 1.79 0.38 -13.35
C ASP A 229 2.62 0.80 -12.13
N MET A 230 3.14 2.03 -12.13
CA MET A 230 3.97 2.55 -11.05
C MET A 230 3.62 4.01 -10.75
N PRO A 231 3.04 4.31 -9.57
CA PRO A 231 2.90 5.70 -9.14
C PRO A 231 4.28 6.35 -9.01
N PRO A 232 4.41 7.65 -9.37
CA PRO A 232 5.65 8.38 -9.16
C PRO A 232 5.98 8.48 -7.67
N SER A 233 7.23 8.84 -7.35
CA SER A 233 7.57 9.34 -6.01
C SER A 233 6.61 10.47 -5.64
N ASP A 234 6.05 10.44 -4.43
CA ASP A 234 5.31 11.56 -3.88
C ASP A 234 6.31 12.58 -3.33
N PRO A 235 6.52 13.72 -4.01
CA PRO A 235 7.49 14.69 -3.55
C PRO A 235 7.04 15.45 -2.31
N THR A 236 5.76 15.35 -1.90
CA THR A 236 5.22 16.00 -0.71
C THR A 236 5.49 15.19 0.56
N THR A 237 5.50 13.86 0.45
CA THR A 237 5.76 12.95 1.59
C THR A 237 7.12 12.26 1.52
N GLY A 238 7.78 12.27 0.36
CA GLY A 238 8.97 11.47 0.06
C GLY A 238 8.67 9.99 -0.12
N LEU A 239 7.38 9.59 -0.15
CA LEU A 239 6.99 8.20 -0.25
C LEU A 239 7.11 7.71 -1.70
N HIS A 240 7.70 6.53 -1.86
CA HIS A 240 7.69 5.80 -3.10
C HIS A 240 6.76 4.60 -2.95
N TYR A 241 5.61 4.69 -3.60
CA TYR A 241 4.70 3.57 -3.70
C TYR A 241 5.22 2.67 -4.84
N GLY A 242 5.51 1.40 -4.56
CA GLY A 242 6.07 0.47 -5.54
C GLY A 242 5.11 0.17 -6.70
N PRO A 243 5.51 -0.64 -7.70
CA PRO A 243 4.57 -1.13 -8.71
C PRO A 243 3.40 -1.82 -8.01
N HIS A 244 2.21 -1.74 -8.61
CA HIS A 244 0.96 -2.19 -7.98
C HIS A 244 1.05 -3.62 -7.42
N VAL A 245 1.80 -4.51 -8.09
CA VAL A 245 2.33 -5.76 -7.53
C VAL A 245 3.62 -6.15 -8.28
N GLY A 246 4.70 -6.48 -7.56
CA GLY A 246 5.89 -7.12 -8.12
C GLY A 246 5.76 -8.65 -8.15
N TYR A 247 6.19 -9.29 -9.23
CA TYR A 247 6.04 -10.74 -9.44
C TYR A 247 7.36 -11.47 -9.18
N GLY A 248 7.41 -12.26 -8.10
CA GLY A 248 8.59 -12.99 -7.70
C GLY A 248 8.36 -14.47 -7.38
N PHE A 249 9.47 -15.20 -7.36
CA PHE A 249 9.52 -16.58 -6.87
C PHE A 249 10.50 -16.70 -5.70
N ASN A 250 10.14 -17.49 -4.69
CA ASN A 250 11.14 -18.14 -3.87
C ASN A 250 11.83 -19.22 -4.71
N ILE A 251 13.15 -19.24 -4.70
CA ILE A 251 13.94 -20.21 -5.45
C ILE A 251 14.84 -21.03 -4.53
N ALA A 252 14.88 -22.34 -4.79
CA ALA A 252 16.01 -23.16 -4.41
C ALA A 252 17.19 -22.80 -5.31
N TRP A 253 18.37 -22.62 -4.71
CA TRP A 253 19.61 -22.31 -5.42
C TRP A 253 20.75 -23.16 -4.84
N ARG A 254 21.79 -23.37 -5.64
CA ARG A 254 22.96 -24.18 -5.25
C ARG A 254 24.18 -23.32 -4.97
N GLY A 255 24.93 -23.65 -3.93
CA GLY A 255 26.16 -22.94 -3.57
C GLY A 255 27.45 -23.55 -4.13
N ASP A 256 27.37 -24.69 -4.82
CA ASP A 256 28.55 -25.41 -5.33
C ASP A 256 29.09 -24.81 -6.64
N GLU A 257 30.34 -25.15 -6.98
CA GLU A 257 31.05 -24.59 -8.15
C GLU A 257 30.42 -24.98 -9.49
N GLN A 258 29.60 -26.02 -9.54
CA GLN A 258 28.92 -26.51 -10.74
C GLN A 258 27.48 -26.00 -10.82
N ALA A 259 27.09 -25.05 -9.96
CA ALA A 259 25.74 -24.51 -9.89
C ALA A 259 25.34 -23.64 -11.09
N GLY A 260 26.30 -23.20 -11.93
CA GLY A 260 26.04 -22.28 -13.05
C GLY A 260 24.87 -22.70 -13.95
N PRO A 261 24.89 -23.90 -14.57
CA PRO A 261 23.77 -24.38 -15.38
C PRO A 261 22.44 -24.46 -14.63
N PHE A 262 22.47 -24.80 -13.33
CA PHE A 262 21.27 -24.84 -12.51
C PHE A 262 20.70 -23.43 -12.28
N HIS A 263 21.55 -22.46 -11.92
CA HIS A 263 21.13 -21.07 -11.72
C HIS A 263 20.62 -20.44 -13.01
N GLN A 264 21.30 -20.68 -14.14
CA GLN A 264 20.85 -20.23 -15.44
C GLN A 264 19.45 -20.77 -15.77
N GLN A 265 19.24 -22.10 -15.62
CA GLN A 265 17.94 -22.70 -15.88
C GLN A 265 16.85 -22.17 -14.92
N THR A 266 17.20 -21.88 -13.66
CA THR A 266 16.31 -21.21 -12.72
C THR A 266 15.88 -19.84 -13.22
N MET A 267 16.82 -18.98 -13.64
CA MET A 267 16.50 -17.62 -14.12
C MET A 267 15.77 -17.63 -15.46
N GLU A 268 16.07 -18.57 -16.36
CA GLU A 268 15.29 -18.81 -17.57
C GLU A 268 13.83 -19.12 -17.22
N LYS A 269 13.57 -19.93 -16.19
CA LYS A 269 12.21 -20.23 -15.74
C LYS A 269 11.51 -19.04 -15.07
N VAL A 270 12.24 -18.20 -14.34
CA VAL A 270 11.69 -16.96 -13.76
C VAL A 270 11.27 -16.01 -14.88
N THR A 271 12.16 -15.73 -15.83
CA THR A 271 11.91 -14.79 -16.93
C THR A 271 10.89 -15.33 -17.94
N GLU A 272 10.87 -16.65 -18.21
CA GLU A 272 9.86 -17.30 -19.05
C GLU A 272 8.44 -17.11 -18.51
N ALA A 273 8.26 -17.06 -17.18
CA ALA A 273 6.97 -16.79 -16.54
C ALA A 273 6.57 -15.30 -16.60
N GLY A 274 7.44 -14.42 -17.09
CA GLY A 274 7.26 -12.97 -17.05
C GLY A 274 7.48 -12.38 -15.65
N PHE A 275 8.17 -13.10 -14.76
CA PHE A 275 8.51 -12.62 -13.41
C PHE A 275 9.90 -11.99 -13.45
N SER A 276 10.15 -11.06 -12.52
CA SER A 276 11.39 -10.27 -12.50
C SER A 276 12.06 -10.20 -11.13
N TRP A 277 11.54 -10.94 -10.15
CA TRP A 277 12.07 -11.01 -8.80
C TRP A 277 12.35 -12.45 -8.36
N VAL A 278 13.42 -12.62 -7.59
CA VAL A 278 13.67 -13.84 -6.83
C VAL A 278 13.94 -13.51 -5.37
N ARG A 279 13.45 -14.37 -4.48
CA ARG A 279 13.84 -14.40 -3.07
C ARG A 279 14.80 -15.56 -2.85
N ILE A 280 15.93 -15.26 -2.22
CA ILE A 280 16.91 -16.25 -1.76
C ILE A 280 17.17 -16.08 -0.27
N GLN A 281 17.58 -17.16 0.38
CA GLN A 281 18.08 -17.14 1.74
C GLN A 281 19.61 -17.16 1.75
N ILE A 282 20.21 -16.26 2.53
CA ILE A 282 21.65 -16.21 2.81
C ILE A 282 21.84 -16.43 4.31
N THR A 283 22.50 -17.52 4.66
CA THR A 283 22.84 -17.86 6.04
C THR A 283 24.11 -17.12 6.46
N TRP A 284 24.01 -16.27 7.49
CA TRP A 284 25.15 -15.52 8.00
C TRP A 284 26.25 -16.45 8.51
N ARG A 285 25.89 -17.57 9.14
CA ARG A 285 26.85 -18.60 9.59
C ARG A 285 27.75 -19.10 8.47
N ASP A 286 27.22 -19.30 7.27
CA ASP A 286 27.97 -19.88 6.16
C ASP A 286 28.71 -18.78 5.37
N ALA A 287 28.16 -17.56 5.34
CA ALA A 287 28.78 -16.39 4.73
C ALA A 287 29.93 -15.81 5.57
N GLU A 288 29.91 -15.93 6.90
CA GLU A 288 30.95 -15.47 7.83
C GLU A 288 31.20 -16.51 8.95
N PRO A 289 31.78 -17.68 8.62
CA PRO A 289 31.98 -18.75 9.58
C PRO A 289 32.93 -18.39 10.72
N GLN A 290 33.80 -17.39 10.52
CA GLN A 290 34.68 -16.80 11.53
C GLN A 290 34.64 -15.28 11.41
N PRO A 291 34.81 -14.53 12.51
CA PRO A 291 34.74 -13.06 12.47
C PRO A 291 35.69 -12.47 11.42
N GLY A 292 35.15 -11.70 10.48
CA GLY A 292 35.89 -11.06 9.39
C GLY A 292 36.36 -11.98 8.26
N GLN A 293 36.02 -13.28 8.29
CA GLN A 293 36.34 -14.22 7.22
C GLN A 293 35.09 -14.52 6.37
N TYR A 294 34.98 -13.84 5.24
CA TYR A 294 33.79 -13.92 4.39
C TYR A 294 33.91 -14.98 3.30
N HIS A 295 32.98 -15.92 3.26
CA HIS A 295 32.91 -17.04 2.31
C HIS A 295 31.75 -16.83 1.31
N VAL A 296 31.81 -15.77 0.52
CA VAL A 296 30.66 -15.29 -0.29
C VAL A 296 30.68 -15.71 -1.77
N ALA A 297 31.68 -16.48 -2.21
CA ALA A 297 31.83 -16.87 -3.62
C ALA A 297 30.61 -17.60 -4.20
N HIS A 298 29.86 -18.31 -3.35
CA HIS A 298 28.64 -18.98 -3.77
C HIS A 298 27.48 -18.00 -3.98
N ILE A 299 27.39 -16.95 -3.17
CA ILE A 299 26.42 -15.85 -3.31
C ILE A 299 26.75 -15.02 -4.55
N ASP A 300 28.03 -14.78 -4.82
CA ASP A 300 28.48 -14.04 -6.02
C ASP A 300 27.90 -14.66 -7.30
N ARG A 301 27.92 -15.98 -7.44
CA ARG A 301 27.43 -16.68 -8.64
C ARG A 301 25.94 -16.44 -8.89
N ILE A 302 25.10 -16.56 -7.87
CA ILE A 302 23.66 -16.37 -8.04
C ILE A 302 23.32 -14.90 -8.28
N VAL A 303 24.03 -13.97 -7.64
CA VAL A 303 23.85 -12.53 -7.88
C VAL A 303 24.28 -12.16 -9.31
N GLU A 304 25.41 -12.66 -9.78
CA GLU A 304 25.88 -12.43 -11.15
C GLU A 304 24.92 -13.01 -12.19
N GLN A 305 24.40 -14.21 -11.96
CA GLN A 305 23.41 -14.82 -12.85
C GLN A 305 22.11 -14.01 -12.90
N ALA A 306 21.52 -13.67 -11.75
CA ALA A 306 20.29 -12.87 -11.72
C ALA A 306 20.48 -11.51 -12.43
N ARG A 307 21.64 -10.86 -12.21
CA ARG A 307 21.99 -9.61 -12.88
C ARG A 307 22.12 -9.76 -14.40
N ALA A 308 22.70 -10.85 -14.88
CA ALA A 308 22.82 -11.13 -16.31
C ALA A 308 21.44 -11.29 -16.98
N ASP A 309 20.47 -11.85 -16.25
CA ASP A 309 19.11 -12.09 -16.73
C ASP A 309 18.12 -10.97 -16.38
N ASN A 310 18.62 -9.84 -15.85
CA ASN A 310 17.82 -8.69 -15.41
C ASN A 310 16.72 -9.06 -14.38
N VAL A 311 17.05 -10.00 -13.48
CA VAL A 311 16.22 -10.42 -12.36
C VAL A 311 16.71 -9.75 -11.08
N ARG A 312 15.77 -9.16 -10.34
CA ARG A 312 15.97 -8.46 -9.07
C ARG A 312 16.03 -9.46 -7.92
N ILE A 313 16.85 -9.17 -6.90
CA ILE A 313 17.03 -10.06 -5.75
C ILE A 313 16.51 -9.41 -4.48
N MET A 314 15.68 -10.15 -3.76
CA MET A 314 15.53 -9.99 -2.31
C MET A 314 16.29 -11.10 -1.58
N ALA A 315 17.20 -10.71 -0.69
CA ALA A 315 17.97 -11.64 0.12
C ALA A 315 17.48 -11.62 1.58
N SER A 316 16.97 -12.76 2.05
CA SER A 316 16.65 -12.98 3.46
C SER A 316 17.91 -13.39 4.21
N ILE A 317 18.29 -12.61 5.22
CA ILE A 317 19.51 -12.82 5.99
C ILE A 317 19.16 -13.41 7.35
N LEU A 318 19.60 -14.64 7.58
CA LEU A 318 19.23 -15.44 8.74
C LEU A 318 20.38 -16.32 9.25
N LYS A 319 20.15 -17.05 10.33
CA LYS A 319 21.06 -18.03 10.94
C LYS A 319 22.44 -17.47 11.30
N ALA A 320 22.58 -16.96 12.53
CA ALA A 320 23.83 -16.37 12.99
C ALA A 320 24.94 -17.43 13.21
N PRO A 321 26.22 -17.09 13.01
CA PRO A 321 27.31 -17.96 13.41
C PRO A 321 27.40 -18.09 14.93
N THR A 322 27.86 -19.24 15.39
CA THR A 322 27.96 -19.56 16.83
C THR A 322 28.88 -18.60 17.60
N TRP A 323 29.86 -17.99 16.93
CA TRP A 323 30.71 -16.97 17.54
C TRP A 323 29.98 -15.65 17.82
N ALA A 324 28.89 -15.36 17.09
CA ALA A 324 28.09 -14.14 17.28
C ALA A 324 26.97 -14.34 18.31
N THR A 325 26.41 -15.55 18.42
CA THR A 325 25.38 -15.88 19.41
C THR A 325 25.95 -16.12 20.80
N GLY A 326 27.13 -16.75 20.89
CA GLY A 326 27.81 -17.07 22.14
C GLY A 326 27.18 -18.22 22.94
N ASP A 327 25.97 -18.66 22.58
CA ASP A 327 25.27 -19.81 23.15
C ASP A 327 25.41 -21.09 22.31
N GLY A 328 26.13 -21.01 21.20
CA GLY A 328 26.37 -22.14 20.30
C GLY A 328 25.20 -22.48 19.38
N THR A 329 24.14 -21.67 19.38
CA THR A 329 23.00 -21.80 18.47
C THR A 329 23.16 -20.92 17.23
N ASP A 330 22.24 -21.03 16.28
CA ASP A 330 22.16 -20.19 15.07
C ASP A 330 20.96 -19.22 15.08
N GLY A 331 20.45 -18.88 16.26
CA GLY A 331 19.32 -17.95 16.44
C GLY A 331 19.74 -16.48 16.39
N ILE A 332 18.82 -15.61 16.83
CA ILE A 332 19.09 -14.17 16.88
C ILE A 332 20.11 -13.87 17.99
N PRO A 333 21.27 -13.24 17.66
CA PRO A 333 22.30 -12.94 18.64
C PRO A 333 21.82 -11.88 19.64
N ALA A 334 22.30 -11.96 20.88
CA ALA A 334 21.98 -10.96 21.91
C ALA A 334 22.68 -9.61 21.64
N ASN A 335 23.89 -9.63 21.05
CA ASN A 335 24.58 -8.44 20.57
C ASN A 335 24.38 -8.30 19.06
N ALA A 336 23.78 -7.19 18.62
CA ALA A 336 23.49 -6.94 17.22
C ALA A 336 24.65 -6.24 16.47
N GLU A 337 25.69 -5.76 17.15
CA GLU A 337 26.83 -5.05 16.51
C GLU A 337 27.57 -5.91 15.45
N PRO A 338 27.87 -7.20 15.67
CA PRO A 338 28.48 -8.01 14.63
C PRO A 338 27.58 -8.18 13.40
N PHE A 339 26.26 -8.23 13.61
CA PHE A 339 25.29 -8.30 12.52
C PHE A 339 25.25 -6.98 11.71
N GLU A 340 25.32 -5.82 12.36
CA GLU A 340 25.43 -4.52 11.67
C GLU A 340 26.66 -4.47 10.77
N ASN A 341 27.81 -4.94 11.27
CA ASN A 341 29.05 -4.99 10.49
C ASN A 341 28.93 -5.96 9.29
N PHE A 342 28.36 -7.15 9.50
CA PHE A 342 28.11 -8.11 8.43
C PHE A 342 27.21 -7.51 7.35
N MET A 343 26.08 -6.90 7.74
CA MET A 343 25.14 -6.28 6.81
C MET A 343 25.77 -5.14 6.02
N ARG A 344 26.63 -4.32 6.64
CA ARG A 344 27.40 -3.29 5.93
C ARG A 344 28.34 -3.89 4.87
N VAL A 345 29.07 -4.96 5.21
CA VAL A 345 29.98 -5.62 4.26
C VAL A 345 29.21 -6.27 3.11
N LEU A 346 28.11 -6.95 3.43
CA LEU A 346 27.27 -7.62 2.44
C LEU A 346 26.62 -6.62 1.47
N ALA A 347 26.04 -5.54 2.01
CA ALA A 347 25.42 -4.48 1.21
C ALA A 347 26.43 -3.71 0.38
N ASP A 348 27.62 -3.40 0.89
CA ASP A 348 28.66 -2.71 0.11
C ASP A 348 29.15 -3.56 -1.06
N ARG A 349 29.34 -4.87 -0.84
CA ARG A 349 29.75 -5.82 -1.89
C ARG A 349 28.71 -5.92 -3.02
N TYR A 350 27.43 -5.93 -2.66
CA TYR A 350 26.32 -6.13 -3.59
C TYR A 350 25.53 -4.86 -3.88
N ARG A 351 26.15 -3.68 -3.66
CA ARG A 351 25.53 -2.38 -3.90
C ARG A 351 24.95 -2.29 -5.31
N GLY A 352 23.67 -1.97 -5.42
CA GLY A 352 22.92 -1.92 -6.68
C GLY A 352 22.76 -3.27 -7.40
N LYS A 353 23.08 -4.39 -6.75
CA LYS A 353 22.93 -5.76 -7.29
C LYS A 353 21.95 -6.63 -6.52
N ILE A 354 21.83 -6.43 -5.21
CA ILE A 354 20.73 -6.96 -4.41
C ILE A 354 19.82 -5.77 -4.09
N ASP A 355 18.56 -5.88 -4.49
CA ASP A 355 17.59 -4.79 -4.41
C ASP A 355 16.97 -4.65 -3.02
N ALA A 356 16.86 -5.75 -2.29
CA ALA A 356 16.20 -5.79 -0.99
C ALA A 356 16.86 -6.78 -0.02
N TYR A 357 16.93 -6.39 1.24
CA TYR A 357 17.44 -7.21 2.35
C TYR A 357 16.33 -7.42 3.36
N GLU A 358 15.84 -8.64 3.47
CA GLU A 358 14.93 -9.05 4.52
C GLU A 358 15.74 -9.45 5.76
N ILE A 359 15.45 -8.81 6.89
CA ILE A 359 16.19 -9.04 8.12
C ILE A 359 15.48 -10.11 8.94
N TRP A 360 16.09 -11.29 8.97
CA TRP A 360 15.57 -12.55 9.50
C TRP A 360 14.42 -13.15 8.69
N ASN A 361 13.90 -14.28 9.17
CA ASN A 361 12.77 -15.00 8.63
C ASN A 361 11.94 -15.56 9.79
N GLU A 362 10.63 -15.30 9.80
CA GLU A 362 9.67 -15.86 10.78
C GLU A 362 10.14 -15.75 12.24
N GLN A 363 10.66 -14.58 12.62
CA GLN A 363 11.15 -14.28 13.98
C GLN A 363 10.10 -14.47 15.08
N ASN A 364 8.82 -14.59 14.72
CA ASN A 364 7.73 -14.87 15.63
C ASN A 364 7.48 -16.39 15.83
N LEU A 365 8.35 -17.24 15.26
CA LEU A 365 8.38 -18.69 15.46
C LEU A 365 9.64 -19.08 16.27
N ALA A 366 9.46 -19.73 17.42
CA ALA A 366 10.57 -20.05 18.31
C ALA A 366 11.63 -20.96 17.66
N PHE A 367 11.21 -21.84 16.75
CA PHE A 367 12.12 -22.68 15.97
C PHE A 367 13.15 -21.86 15.17
N GLU A 368 12.74 -20.70 14.65
CA GLU A 368 13.61 -19.82 13.87
C GLU A 368 14.50 -18.92 14.72
N THR A 369 14.30 -18.90 16.05
CA THR A 369 15.04 -18.03 16.98
C THR A 369 15.75 -18.79 18.09
N SER A 370 16.04 -20.08 17.89
CA SER A 370 16.70 -20.98 18.85
C SER A 370 15.88 -21.35 20.10
N GLY A 371 14.57 -21.53 19.94
CA GLY A 371 13.69 -22.13 20.94
C GLY A 371 12.92 -21.15 21.82
N ASN A 372 13.02 -19.83 21.57
CA ASN A 372 12.14 -18.86 22.21
C ASN A 372 12.03 -17.56 21.38
N VAL A 373 10.82 -17.03 21.25
CA VAL A 373 10.55 -15.73 20.61
C VAL A 373 10.89 -14.58 21.55
N ASP A 374 11.71 -13.64 21.08
CA ASP A 374 12.15 -12.45 21.83
C ASP A 374 12.07 -11.20 20.94
N ILE A 375 11.12 -10.32 21.26
CA ILE A 375 10.86 -9.08 20.53
C ILE A 375 12.07 -8.15 20.58
N GLY A 376 12.67 -7.97 21.75
CA GLY A 376 13.79 -7.05 21.93
C GLY A 376 15.02 -7.46 21.14
N ARG A 377 15.31 -8.77 21.08
CA ARG A 377 16.39 -9.30 20.22
C ARG A 377 16.14 -9.00 18.75
N TYR A 378 14.92 -9.23 18.26
CA TYR A 378 14.59 -8.95 16.87
C TYR A 378 14.66 -7.44 16.55
N VAL A 379 14.11 -6.58 17.42
CA VAL A 379 14.22 -5.12 17.30
C VAL A 379 15.68 -4.67 17.16
N ASN A 380 16.57 -5.24 17.98
CA ASN A 380 18.00 -4.91 17.92
C ASN A 380 18.66 -5.33 16.60
N ILE A 381 18.37 -6.54 16.08
CA ILE A 381 18.96 -6.96 14.80
C ILE A 381 18.36 -6.25 13.60
N LEU A 382 17.07 -5.89 13.61
CA LEU A 382 16.46 -5.09 12.54
C LEU A 382 17.08 -3.70 12.49
N LYS A 383 17.28 -3.05 13.65
CA LYS A 383 18.00 -1.77 13.76
C LYS A 383 19.44 -1.86 13.26
N ALA A 384 20.15 -2.92 13.60
CA ALA A 384 21.51 -3.18 13.14
C ALA A 384 21.56 -3.42 11.62
N GLY A 385 20.67 -4.26 11.11
CA GLY A 385 20.57 -4.55 9.68
C GLY A 385 20.23 -3.32 8.87
N TYR A 386 19.24 -2.53 9.29
CA TYR A 386 18.86 -1.28 8.63
C TYR A 386 20.02 -0.29 8.55
N ARG A 387 20.71 -0.03 9.67
CA ARG A 387 21.84 0.90 9.70
C ARG A 387 23.01 0.40 8.85
N GLY A 388 23.33 -0.90 8.92
CA GLY A 388 24.38 -1.52 8.12
C GLY A 388 24.09 -1.42 6.63
N VAL A 389 22.88 -1.78 6.21
CA VAL A 389 22.43 -1.68 4.81
C VAL A 389 22.43 -0.23 4.37
N LYS A 390 21.68 0.68 5.02
CA LYS A 390 21.55 2.07 4.55
C LYS A 390 22.86 2.86 4.53
N ALA A 391 23.82 2.55 5.41
CA ALA A 391 25.15 3.15 5.36
C ALA A 391 25.96 2.72 4.12
N ALA A 392 25.75 1.49 3.65
CA ALA A 392 26.44 0.92 2.50
C ALA A 392 25.64 1.03 1.20
N ASP A 393 24.32 0.97 1.20
CA ASP A 393 23.48 1.13 0.02
C ASP A 393 22.18 1.83 0.44
N PRO A 394 22.09 3.16 0.33
CA PRO A 394 20.90 3.90 0.76
C PRO A 394 19.66 3.57 -0.08
N ASP A 395 19.84 3.10 -1.32
CA ASP A 395 18.76 2.80 -2.26
C ASP A 395 18.18 1.38 -2.07
N ALA A 396 18.93 0.47 -1.42
CA ALA A 396 18.46 -0.88 -1.13
C ALA A 396 17.30 -0.87 -0.12
N VAL A 397 16.25 -1.66 -0.38
CA VAL A 397 15.08 -1.79 0.49
C VAL A 397 15.42 -2.67 1.70
N VAL A 398 15.10 -2.22 2.90
CA VAL A 398 15.19 -3.03 4.12
C VAL A 398 13.80 -3.54 4.48
N VAL A 399 13.63 -4.85 4.41
CA VAL A 399 12.35 -5.53 4.64
C VAL A 399 12.34 -6.10 6.06
N PHE A 400 11.28 -5.79 6.81
CA PHE A 400 10.99 -6.46 8.07
C PHE A 400 10.80 -7.96 7.80
N GLY A 401 11.37 -8.83 8.63
CA GLY A 401 11.37 -10.27 8.43
C GLY A 401 9.94 -10.82 8.31
N GLY A 402 9.70 -11.68 7.32
CA GLY A 402 8.41 -12.27 7.04
C GLY A 402 7.74 -12.86 8.28
N LEU A 403 6.64 -12.25 8.73
CA LEU A 403 5.84 -12.77 9.83
C LEU A 403 5.06 -14.01 9.40
N THR A 404 5.09 -15.07 10.22
CA THR A 404 4.37 -16.32 9.94
C THR A 404 3.08 -16.42 10.76
N PRO A 405 1.93 -16.80 10.16
CA PRO A 405 0.66 -16.75 10.86
C PRO A 405 0.42 -18.05 11.62
N THR A 406 0.54 -18.00 12.95
CA THR A 406 0.59 -19.21 13.78
C THR A 406 -0.69 -19.47 14.54
N GLY A 407 -1.46 -18.43 14.90
CA GLY A 407 -2.60 -18.56 15.82
C GLY A 407 -2.21 -19.00 17.24
N VAL A 408 -0.91 -19.01 17.56
CA VAL A 408 -0.37 -19.46 18.85
C VAL A 408 0.24 -18.28 19.58
N ASN A 409 0.01 -18.15 20.89
CA ASN A 409 0.58 -17.08 21.72
C ASN A 409 1.33 -17.67 22.93
N ASP A 410 2.33 -18.51 22.64
CA ASP A 410 3.26 -19.08 23.60
C ASP A 410 4.68 -18.86 23.05
N PRO A 411 5.48 -17.92 23.60
CA PRO A 411 6.80 -17.60 23.09
C PRO A 411 7.80 -18.77 23.00
N SER A 412 7.56 -19.88 23.71
CA SER A 412 8.37 -21.10 23.57
C SER A 412 8.05 -21.91 22.31
N ILE A 413 6.95 -21.58 21.63
CA ILE A 413 6.48 -22.19 20.38
C ILE A 413 6.42 -21.12 19.29
N ALA A 414 5.54 -20.12 19.46
CA ALA A 414 5.33 -19.01 18.54
C ALA A 414 4.49 -17.89 19.18
N ILE A 415 4.55 -16.70 18.59
CA ILE A 415 3.59 -15.62 18.80
C ILE A 415 2.84 -15.38 17.48
N ASP A 416 1.52 -15.23 17.56
CA ASP A 416 0.66 -14.98 16.40
C ASP A 416 1.12 -13.70 15.69
N ASP A 417 1.16 -13.69 14.37
CA ASP A 417 1.71 -12.61 13.55
C ASP A 417 1.09 -11.24 13.88
N ALA A 418 -0.23 -11.14 14.00
CA ALA A 418 -0.89 -9.88 14.37
C ALA A 418 -0.56 -9.45 15.81
N VAL A 419 -0.53 -10.41 16.74
CA VAL A 419 -0.17 -10.14 18.14
C VAL A 419 1.29 -9.68 18.24
N TYR A 420 2.19 -10.35 17.52
CA TYR A 420 3.60 -10.00 17.46
C TYR A 420 3.80 -8.61 16.85
N LEU A 421 3.10 -8.30 15.73
CA LEU A 421 3.18 -7.00 15.08
C LEU A 421 2.70 -5.86 15.99
N GLN A 422 1.61 -6.05 16.73
CA GLN A 422 1.17 -5.06 17.71
C GLN A 422 2.21 -4.91 18.84
N GLN A 423 2.66 -6.03 19.43
CA GLN A 423 3.61 -5.98 20.54
C GLN A 423 4.95 -5.32 20.16
N ILE A 424 5.42 -5.52 18.93
CA ILE A 424 6.67 -4.89 18.46
C ILE A 424 6.47 -3.40 18.11
N TYR A 425 5.28 -2.98 17.68
CA TYR A 425 4.95 -1.56 17.52
C TYR A 425 4.74 -0.85 18.85
N ASP A 426 4.31 -1.56 19.89
CA ASP A 426 4.23 -1.02 21.25
C ASP A 426 5.62 -0.98 21.93
N TRP A 427 6.58 -1.77 21.44
CA TRP A 427 7.90 -1.90 22.04
C TRP A 427 8.69 -0.60 21.96
N ASN A 428 9.10 -0.09 23.13
CA ASN A 428 9.96 1.07 23.28
C ASN A 428 9.47 2.28 22.45
N ASP A 429 8.20 2.64 22.64
CA ASP A 429 7.51 3.74 21.96
C ASP A 429 7.55 3.63 20.43
N GLY A 430 7.42 2.41 19.91
CA GLY A 430 7.37 2.13 18.47
C GLY A 430 8.67 2.42 17.73
N GLU A 431 9.81 2.33 18.43
CA GLU A 431 11.10 2.70 17.82
C GLU A 431 11.41 1.94 16.52
N ILE A 432 10.90 0.71 16.39
CA ILE A 432 11.11 -0.20 15.28
C ILE A 432 10.59 0.38 13.96
N LYS A 433 9.55 1.22 14.01
CA LYS A 433 8.90 1.87 12.87
C LYS A 433 9.88 2.70 12.02
N ARG A 434 11.03 3.08 12.57
CA ARG A 434 12.07 3.85 11.88
C ARG A 434 13.12 3.01 11.14
N TYR A 435 13.09 1.68 11.29
CA TYR A 435 14.20 0.80 10.89
C TYR A 435 13.80 -0.29 9.91
N TYR A 436 12.75 -0.06 9.12
CA TYR A 436 12.42 -0.86 7.95
C TYR A 436 11.63 0.01 6.95
N ASP A 437 11.76 -0.29 5.66
CA ASP A 437 11.07 0.42 4.59
C ASP A 437 9.73 -0.27 4.25
N VAL A 438 9.70 -1.60 4.35
CA VAL A 438 8.56 -2.46 3.97
C VAL A 438 8.33 -3.55 5.01
N LEU A 439 7.07 -3.86 5.32
CA LEU A 439 6.72 -5.01 6.16
C LEU A 439 6.78 -6.31 5.33
N GLY A 440 7.63 -7.27 5.69
CA GLY A 440 7.53 -8.63 5.16
C GLY A 440 6.48 -9.45 5.90
N ALA A 441 5.68 -10.22 5.17
CA ALA A 441 4.66 -11.08 5.75
C ALA A 441 4.47 -12.36 4.92
N HIS A 442 4.16 -13.46 5.61
CA HIS A 442 3.72 -14.71 5.01
C HIS A 442 2.21 -14.87 5.29
N PRO A 443 1.32 -14.81 4.29
CA PRO A 443 -0.08 -15.13 4.50
C PRO A 443 -0.26 -16.62 4.82
N GLY A 444 -1.33 -16.93 5.56
CA GLY A 444 -1.79 -18.30 5.69
C GLY A 444 -2.38 -18.77 4.37
N SER A 445 -2.48 -20.08 4.17
CA SER A 445 -3.02 -20.58 2.91
C SER A 445 -3.54 -22.02 2.96
N ASN A 446 -3.57 -22.67 4.12
CA ASN A 446 -3.76 -24.11 4.30
C ASN A 446 -4.60 -24.82 3.21
N SER A 447 -5.91 -24.98 3.41
CA SER A 447 -6.81 -25.55 2.39
C SER A 447 -7.84 -24.54 1.86
N ASN A 448 -7.65 -23.27 2.21
CA ASN A 448 -8.65 -22.22 2.01
C ASN A 448 -8.40 -21.46 0.70
N SER A 449 -9.46 -21.08 0.00
CA SER A 449 -9.39 -20.21 -1.18
C SER A 449 -8.88 -18.81 -0.80
N PRO A 450 -8.17 -18.09 -1.70
CA PRO A 450 -7.80 -16.69 -1.49
C PRO A 450 -8.98 -15.76 -1.15
N ASP A 451 -10.20 -16.09 -1.59
CA ASP A 451 -11.41 -15.29 -1.34
C ASP A 451 -12.10 -15.60 0.00
N GLN A 452 -11.60 -16.59 0.75
CA GLN A 452 -12.17 -17.01 2.01
C GLN A 452 -11.49 -16.31 3.19
N PHE A 453 -12.28 -16.04 4.22
CA PHE A 453 -11.79 -15.46 5.46
C PHE A 453 -12.77 -15.65 6.60
N TRP A 454 -12.29 -16.09 7.76
CA TRP A 454 -13.09 -16.30 8.96
C TRP A 454 -13.18 -15.01 9.82
N PRO A 455 -14.30 -14.62 10.49
CA PRO A 455 -15.73 -14.90 10.45
C PRO A 455 -16.49 -15.45 9.24
N ASP A 456 -16.30 -14.72 8.16
CA ASP A 456 -17.48 -14.34 7.39
C ASP A 456 -17.72 -15.30 6.23
N ASN A 457 -16.63 -15.91 5.74
CA ASN A 457 -16.60 -16.89 4.67
C ASN A 457 -15.54 -17.96 4.97
N PRO A 458 -15.75 -18.84 5.97
CA PRO A 458 -14.76 -19.84 6.33
C PRO A 458 -14.61 -20.95 5.29
N GLY A 459 -13.44 -21.59 5.28
CA GLY A 459 -13.15 -22.78 4.50
C GLY A 459 -13.95 -24.01 4.94
N ASN A 460 -14.08 -24.96 4.00
CA ASN A 460 -14.93 -26.13 4.18
C ASN A 460 -14.23 -27.34 4.81
N TYR A 461 -12.91 -27.30 4.86
CA TYR A 461 -12.05 -28.38 5.37
C TYR A 461 -11.28 -27.85 6.58
N GLY A 462 -10.67 -28.72 7.38
CA GLY A 462 -9.96 -28.31 8.60
C GLY A 462 -8.96 -27.16 8.37
N TRP A 463 -8.45 -26.57 9.46
CA TRP A 463 -7.67 -25.32 9.38
C TRP A 463 -8.50 -24.16 8.81
N SER A 464 -9.72 -23.99 9.31
CA SER A 464 -10.69 -22.98 8.84
C SER A 464 -11.36 -22.17 9.95
N ASP A 465 -11.01 -22.43 11.20
CA ASP A 465 -11.62 -21.83 12.40
C ASP A 465 -10.76 -20.73 13.04
N HIS A 466 -9.67 -20.33 12.38
CA HIS A 466 -8.82 -19.22 12.81
C HIS A 466 -8.32 -18.39 11.61
N ARG A 467 -8.21 -17.06 11.79
CA ARG A 467 -7.80 -16.12 10.72
C ARG A 467 -6.38 -16.38 10.18
N SER A 468 -5.51 -16.99 10.98
CA SER A 468 -4.14 -17.33 10.59
C SER A 468 -4.05 -18.34 9.43
N PHE A 469 -5.11 -19.08 9.12
CA PHE A 469 -5.10 -20.08 8.04
C PHE A 469 -5.46 -19.53 6.66
N TYR A 470 -5.65 -18.21 6.52
CA TYR A 470 -6.22 -17.60 5.32
C TYR A 470 -5.27 -16.61 4.66
N PHE A 471 -5.36 -16.54 3.33
CA PHE A 471 -4.57 -15.60 2.54
C PHE A 471 -4.86 -14.15 2.90
N ARG A 472 -6.14 -13.85 3.17
CA ARG A 472 -6.61 -12.51 3.57
C ARG A 472 -6.16 -12.08 4.96
N ARG A 473 -5.40 -12.91 5.70
CA ARG A 473 -4.75 -12.51 6.96
C ARG A 473 -3.95 -11.21 6.85
N ILE A 474 -3.42 -10.92 5.67
CA ILE A 474 -2.70 -9.69 5.37
C ILE A 474 -3.54 -8.42 5.61
N GLU A 475 -4.87 -8.50 5.52
CA GLU A 475 -5.78 -7.39 5.86
C GLU A 475 -5.75 -7.03 7.35
N ASP A 476 -5.54 -8.00 8.23
CA ASP A 476 -5.38 -7.74 9.68
C ASP A 476 -4.07 -7.01 9.97
N LEU A 477 -2.97 -7.49 9.36
CA LEU A 477 -1.67 -6.84 9.50
C LEU A 477 -1.71 -5.41 8.96
N ARG A 478 -2.41 -5.20 7.84
CA ARG A 478 -2.65 -3.87 7.29
C ARG A 478 -3.44 -2.98 8.26
N ALA A 479 -4.51 -3.49 8.85
CA ALA A 479 -5.31 -2.73 9.82
C ALA A 479 -4.46 -2.28 11.02
N ILE A 480 -3.57 -3.15 11.52
CA ILE A 480 -2.62 -2.81 12.58
C ILE A 480 -1.67 -1.70 12.11
N MET A 481 -1.07 -1.83 10.92
CA MET A 481 -0.19 -0.78 10.37
C MET A 481 -0.90 0.57 10.28
N VAL A 482 -2.14 0.61 9.81
CA VAL A 482 -2.92 1.87 9.72
C VAL A 482 -3.18 2.46 11.10
N ALA A 483 -3.66 1.65 12.05
CA ALA A 483 -3.92 2.09 13.42
C ALA A 483 -2.66 2.64 14.11
N GLU A 484 -1.50 2.11 13.73
CA GLU A 484 -0.19 2.43 14.30
C GLU A 484 0.57 3.54 13.54
N GLY A 485 -0.07 4.18 12.55
CA GLY A 485 0.49 5.28 11.76
C GLY A 485 1.43 4.86 10.62
N GLU A 486 1.60 3.56 10.40
CA GLU A 486 2.47 2.97 9.37
C GLU A 486 1.71 2.61 8.08
N GLY A 487 0.48 3.12 7.91
CA GLY A 487 -0.33 2.92 6.70
C GLY A 487 0.36 3.38 5.40
N HIS A 488 1.31 4.30 5.49
CA HIS A 488 2.06 4.76 4.33
C HIS A 488 3.04 3.71 3.76
N LYS A 489 3.36 2.64 4.51
CA LYS A 489 4.31 1.60 4.08
C LYS A 489 3.63 0.44 3.36
N GLN A 490 4.38 -0.19 2.46
CA GLN A 490 3.95 -1.39 1.76
C GLN A 490 4.12 -2.65 2.62
N ILE A 491 3.39 -3.70 2.22
CA ILE A 491 3.61 -5.08 2.65
C ILE A 491 4.15 -5.87 1.46
N TRP A 492 5.23 -6.62 1.65
CA TRP A 492 5.69 -7.61 0.66
C TRP A 492 5.34 -9.00 1.16
N LEU A 493 4.75 -9.81 0.28
CA LEU A 493 4.47 -11.21 0.59
C LEU A 493 5.70 -12.02 0.27
N THR A 494 6.60 -12.12 1.25
CA THR A 494 7.95 -12.69 1.08
C THR A 494 7.92 -14.19 0.85
N GLU A 495 6.83 -14.86 1.24
CA GLU A 495 6.46 -16.22 0.87
C GLU A 495 4.93 -16.33 0.82
N PHE A 496 4.35 -16.88 -0.24
CA PHE A 496 2.93 -17.28 -0.25
C PHE A 496 2.70 -18.43 -1.23
N GLY A 497 1.70 -19.27 -1.00
CA GLY A 497 1.33 -20.31 -1.96
C GLY A 497 0.39 -21.35 -1.38
N TRP A 498 0.15 -22.43 -2.10
CA TRP A 498 -0.64 -23.57 -1.62
C TRP A 498 0.11 -24.86 -1.93
N THR A 499 0.21 -25.77 -0.98
CA THR A 499 0.73 -27.11 -1.26
C THR A 499 -0.37 -27.98 -1.87
N THR A 500 0.00 -28.81 -2.85
CA THR A 500 -0.85 -29.92 -3.30
C THR A 500 -0.74 -31.10 -2.34
N LEU A 501 -1.20 -32.30 -2.73
CA LEU A 501 -1.06 -33.53 -1.94
C LEU A 501 0.36 -33.65 -1.36
N ASN A 502 0.46 -33.52 -0.04
CA ASN A 502 1.71 -33.49 0.70
C ASN A 502 1.73 -34.63 1.71
N PRO A 503 2.65 -35.60 1.59
CA PRO A 503 2.72 -36.75 2.48
C PRO A 503 3.38 -36.43 3.83
N ALA A 504 3.94 -35.22 4.00
CA ALA A 504 4.64 -34.85 5.22
C ALA A 504 3.66 -34.57 6.38
N PRO A 505 3.98 -35.01 7.62
CA PRO A 505 3.18 -34.70 8.80
C PRO A 505 3.00 -33.19 8.99
N GLY A 506 1.77 -32.76 9.28
CA GLY A 506 1.40 -31.35 9.46
C GLY A 506 0.97 -30.62 8.18
N TYR A 507 1.13 -31.25 7.00
CA TYR A 507 0.73 -30.71 5.69
C TYR A 507 -0.42 -31.49 5.05
N GLU A 508 -1.14 -32.30 5.83
CA GLU A 508 -2.19 -33.20 5.34
C GLU A 508 -3.35 -32.45 4.67
N TYR A 509 -3.52 -31.16 4.98
CA TYR A 509 -4.50 -30.28 4.32
C TYR A 509 -4.22 -30.13 2.81
N GLY A 510 -3.00 -30.36 2.35
CA GLY A 510 -2.65 -30.36 0.92
C GLY A 510 -3.44 -31.38 0.10
N GLN A 511 -4.01 -32.42 0.72
CA GLN A 511 -4.88 -33.38 0.03
C GLN A 511 -6.14 -32.75 -0.58
N TYR A 512 -6.56 -31.59 -0.07
CA TYR A 512 -7.73 -30.86 -0.56
C TYR A 512 -7.40 -29.92 -1.73
N ILE A 513 -6.12 -29.74 -2.04
CA ILE A 513 -5.64 -28.87 -3.11
C ILE A 513 -5.10 -29.72 -4.26
N SER A 514 -5.84 -29.74 -5.37
CA SER A 514 -5.34 -30.31 -6.62
C SER A 514 -4.30 -29.38 -7.26
N GLU A 515 -3.46 -29.87 -8.17
CA GLU A 515 -2.53 -29.02 -8.93
C GLU A 515 -3.27 -27.92 -9.73
N GLN A 516 -4.49 -28.20 -10.20
CA GLN A 516 -5.32 -27.21 -10.87
C GLN A 516 -5.81 -26.13 -9.91
N LEU A 517 -6.21 -26.52 -8.69
CA LEU A 517 -6.65 -25.57 -7.68
C LEU A 517 -5.49 -24.72 -7.15
N GLN A 518 -4.28 -25.29 -7.02
CA GLN A 518 -3.06 -24.53 -6.76
C GLN A 518 -2.84 -23.44 -7.82
N ALA A 519 -3.03 -23.78 -9.10
CA ALA A 519 -2.91 -22.81 -10.19
C ALA A 519 -3.93 -21.67 -10.08
N GLU A 520 -5.19 -22.00 -9.85
CA GLU A 520 -6.29 -21.03 -9.70
C GLU A 520 -6.07 -20.11 -8.50
N TYR A 521 -5.67 -20.66 -7.36
CA TYR A 521 -5.44 -19.89 -6.14
C TYR A 521 -4.24 -18.96 -6.24
N LEU A 522 -3.14 -19.40 -6.85
CA LEU A 522 -1.97 -18.55 -7.07
C LEU A 522 -2.27 -17.36 -7.99
N VAL A 523 -3.01 -17.59 -9.09
CA VAL A 523 -3.43 -16.49 -9.98
C VAL A 523 -4.38 -15.55 -9.25
N ARG A 524 -5.40 -16.09 -8.57
CA ARG A 524 -6.38 -15.29 -7.83
C ARG A 524 -5.73 -14.45 -6.71
N ALA A 525 -4.71 -14.97 -6.04
CA ALA A 525 -3.94 -14.23 -5.04
C ALA A 525 -3.27 -12.97 -5.62
N PHE A 526 -2.68 -13.08 -6.82
CA PHE A 526 -2.13 -11.92 -7.53
C PHE A 526 -3.21 -10.94 -7.98
N GLU A 527 -4.38 -11.42 -8.42
CA GLU A 527 -5.52 -10.56 -8.77
C GLU A 527 -6.05 -9.78 -7.57
N ILE A 528 -6.20 -10.43 -6.40
CA ILE A 528 -6.59 -9.75 -5.16
C ILE A 528 -5.56 -8.67 -4.82
N ALA A 529 -4.28 -9.01 -4.82
CA ALA A 529 -3.25 -8.01 -4.54
C ALA A 529 -3.29 -6.83 -5.51
N LYS A 530 -3.48 -7.10 -6.82
CA LYS A 530 -3.52 -6.09 -7.87
C LYS A 530 -4.79 -5.23 -7.90
N HIS A 531 -5.90 -5.72 -7.40
CA HIS A 531 -7.19 -5.03 -7.56
C HIS A 531 -7.84 -4.63 -6.24
N GLU A 532 -7.47 -5.27 -5.15
CA GLU A 532 -8.06 -5.07 -3.82
C GLU A 532 -7.05 -4.52 -2.80
N TRP A 533 -5.74 -4.78 -2.97
CA TRP A 533 -4.72 -4.42 -1.97
C TRP A 533 -3.63 -3.47 -2.50
N PRO A 534 -3.89 -2.16 -2.59
CA PRO A 534 -2.91 -1.16 -3.04
C PRO A 534 -1.65 -1.01 -2.15
N TYR A 535 -1.58 -1.74 -1.02
CA TYR A 535 -0.42 -1.82 -0.12
C TYR A 535 0.61 -2.85 -0.54
N ILE A 536 0.24 -3.78 -1.39
CA ILE A 536 1.16 -4.86 -1.72
C ILE A 536 2.24 -4.33 -2.64
N GLY A 537 3.48 -4.62 -2.30
CA GLY A 537 4.61 -4.42 -3.21
C GLY A 537 4.92 -5.72 -3.93
N VAL A 538 6.01 -6.40 -3.57
CA VAL A 538 6.42 -7.64 -4.24
C VAL A 538 5.81 -8.86 -3.55
N MET A 539 5.34 -9.83 -4.33
CA MET A 539 4.87 -11.13 -3.85
C MET A 539 5.75 -12.24 -4.42
N PHE A 540 6.18 -13.16 -3.55
CA PHE A 540 7.07 -14.27 -3.90
C PHE A 540 6.35 -15.61 -3.72
N VAL A 541 6.01 -16.25 -4.83
CA VAL A 541 5.40 -17.59 -4.80
C VAL A 541 6.37 -18.56 -4.11
N TRP A 542 5.90 -19.27 -3.09
CA TRP A 542 6.53 -20.42 -2.44
C TRP A 542 6.00 -21.69 -3.10
N ASN A 543 6.68 -22.27 -4.08
CA ASN A 543 8.00 -21.89 -4.62
C ASN A 543 8.16 -22.25 -6.11
N LEU A 544 9.25 -21.85 -6.75
CA LEU A 544 9.53 -22.23 -8.14
C LEU A 544 9.91 -23.71 -8.29
N ASN A 545 11.01 -24.13 -7.65
CA ASN A 545 11.81 -25.27 -8.08
C ASN A 545 12.27 -26.24 -6.97
N PHE A 546 11.71 -26.23 -5.75
CA PHE A 546 12.11 -27.17 -4.69
C PHE A 546 11.98 -28.62 -5.13
N ALA A 547 10.95 -28.97 -5.90
CA ALA A 547 10.79 -30.32 -6.44
C ALA A 547 11.99 -30.81 -7.27
N VAL A 548 12.84 -29.91 -7.77
CA VAL A 548 14.09 -30.23 -8.50
C VAL A 548 15.23 -30.56 -7.55
N THR A 549 15.20 -30.03 -6.32
CA THR A 549 16.30 -30.13 -5.36
C THR A 549 16.06 -31.08 -4.21
N VAL A 550 14.80 -31.35 -3.87
CA VAL A 550 14.42 -32.20 -2.74
C VAL A 550 13.90 -33.55 -3.20
N ASP A 551 13.94 -34.54 -2.31
CA ASP A 551 13.38 -35.86 -2.57
C ASP A 551 11.84 -35.80 -2.65
N ALA A 552 11.23 -36.77 -3.36
CA ALA A 552 9.79 -36.78 -3.61
C ALA A 552 8.89 -36.82 -2.35
N GLY A 553 9.45 -37.18 -1.18
CA GLY A 553 8.75 -37.20 0.10
C GLY A 553 9.00 -35.99 1.00
N ASP A 554 9.87 -35.04 0.59
CA ASP A 554 10.12 -33.81 1.35
C ASP A 554 8.92 -32.86 1.21
N GLU A 555 8.56 -32.22 2.32
CA GLU A 555 7.39 -31.33 2.40
C GLU A 555 7.46 -30.17 1.40
N LYS A 556 8.66 -29.72 1.03
CA LYS A 556 8.87 -28.57 0.12
C LYS A 556 8.53 -28.86 -1.33
N GLY A 557 8.63 -30.13 -1.75
CA GLY A 557 8.44 -30.53 -3.15
C GLY A 557 7.03 -30.22 -3.66
N PRO A 558 5.96 -30.61 -2.95
CA PRO A 558 4.57 -30.31 -3.31
C PRO A 558 4.22 -28.83 -3.48
N TRP A 559 4.94 -27.90 -2.83
CA TRP A 559 4.75 -26.44 -3.01
C TRP A 559 5.30 -25.91 -4.34
N GLY A 560 6.23 -26.63 -4.98
CA GLY A 560 6.88 -26.19 -6.20
C GLY A 560 5.92 -26.11 -7.38
N VAL A 561 6.03 -25.06 -8.21
CA VAL A 561 5.26 -24.94 -9.47
C VAL A 561 5.92 -25.66 -10.65
N LEU A 562 7.15 -26.13 -10.47
CA LEU A 562 7.83 -27.04 -11.41
C LEU A 562 7.86 -28.48 -10.88
N ARG A 563 8.05 -29.43 -11.80
CA ARG A 563 8.34 -30.83 -11.49
C ARG A 563 9.84 -31.04 -11.34
N SER A 564 10.24 -32.22 -10.85
CA SER A 564 11.65 -32.56 -10.61
C SER A 564 12.51 -32.60 -11.88
N ASP A 565 11.89 -32.75 -13.04
CA ASP A 565 12.51 -32.74 -14.36
C ASP A 565 12.43 -31.38 -15.07
N TRP A 566 12.05 -30.32 -14.35
CA TRP A 566 11.81 -28.95 -14.85
C TRP A 566 10.59 -28.78 -15.77
N SER A 567 9.79 -29.82 -15.98
CA SER A 567 8.49 -29.66 -16.66
C SER A 567 7.53 -28.84 -15.80
N SER A 568 6.65 -28.08 -16.46
CA SER A 568 5.64 -27.25 -15.79
C SER A 568 4.64 -28.10 -15.01
N ARG A 569 4.21 -27.61 -13.84
CA ARG A 569 2.89 -27.94 -13.29
C ARG A 569 1.84 -26.96 -13.83
N PRO A 570 0.53 -27.27 -13.74
CA PRO A 570 -0.54 -26.34 -14.10
C PRO A 570 -0.36 -24.94 -13.51
N ALA A 571 0.16 -24.85 -12.27
CA ALA A 571 0.44 -23.59 -11.60
C ALA A 571 1.47 -22.71 -12.34
N TYR A 572 2.57 -23.28 -12.84
CA TYR A 572 3.56 -22.51 -13.59
C TYR A 572 3.00 -21.97 -14.90
N ASP A 573 2.25 -22.80 -15.63
CA ASP A 573 1.65 -22.39 -16.90
C ASP A 573 0.58 -21.31 -16.69
N ALA A 574 -0.21 -21.39 -15.62
CA ALA A 574 -1.19 -20.37 -15.25
C ALA A 574 -0.52 -19.04 -14.85
N LEU A 575 0.52 -19.09 -14.02
CA LEU A 575 1.31 -17.92 -13.64
C LEU A 575 2.00 -17.28 -14.85
N LYS A 576 2.45 -18.06 -15.82
CA LYS A 576 3.00 -17.56 -17.08
C LYS A 576 1.93 -16.88 -17.94
N ALA A 577 0.71 -17.41 -17.98
CA ALA A 577 -0.38 -16.91 -18.81
C ALA A 577 -1.12 -15.70 -18.24
N MET A 578 -1.13 -15.50 -16.91
CA MET A 578 -1.88 -14.40 -16.30
C MET A 578 -1.30 -13.02 -16.67
N PRO A 579 -2.14 -11.97 -16.82
CA PRO A 579 -1.69 -10.60 -17.00
C PRO A 579 -0.73 -10.15 -15.88
N LYS A 580 0.31 -9.41 -16.26
CA LYS A 580 1.27 -8.79 -15.33
C LYS A 580 0.97 -7.30 -15.20
#